data_AF-X0VZR2-F1
#
_entry.id   AF-X0VZR2-F1
#
_cell.length_a   1.000
_cell.length_b   1.000
_cell.length_c   1.000
_cell.angle_alpha   90.00
_cell.angle_beta   90.00
_cell.angle_gamma   90.00
#
_symmetry.space_group_name_H-M   'P 1'
#
loop_
_entity.id
_entity.type
_entity.pdbx_description
1 polymer ?
#
loop_
_entity_poly.entity_id
_entity_poly.type
_entity_poly.pdbx_seq_one_letter_code
_entity_poly.pdbx_strand_id
1 'polypeptide(L)'
;MEIINQPSDNNLGEKLIEILNRTGDDRFDVFYIMVAYVKQSGVIRLKTHIQTFKQNGGIVKTIFGIDQKNSSFEGIKNLAELSNESYIFHNEDISSTFHPKLFMFEKEDTKAVIIIGRANS
;
A
#
# COMPACT_ATOMS: atom_id res chain seq x y z
N MET A 1 -8.18 8.02 -14.89
CA MET A 1 -8.28 7.29 -13.62
C MET A 1 -8.76 5.88 -13.91
N GLU A 2 -8.09 4.86 -13.38
CA GLU A 2 -8.45 3.44 -13.49
C GLU A 2 -8.75 2.88 -12.08
N ILE A 3 -9.84 2.14 -11.92
CA ILE A 3 -10.20 1.47 -10.66
C ILE A 3 -10.20 -0.04 -10.90
N ILE A 4 -9.36 -0.75 -10.17
CA ILE A 4 -9.24 -2.21 -10.22
C ILE A 4 -9.90 -2.78 -8.96
N ASN A 5 -11.06 -3.41 -9.14
CA ASN A 5 -11.77 -4.11 -8.09
C ASN A 5 -11.44 -5.61 -8.15
N GLN A 6 -10.93 -6.16 -7.05
CA GLN A 6 -10.73 -7.61 -6.85
C GLN A 6 -9.92 -8.36 -7.93
N PRO A 7 -8.60 -8.12 -8.02
CA PRO A 7 -7.69 -9.20 -8.42
C PRO A 7 -7.76 -10.32 -7.37
N SER A 8 -7.63 -11.61 -7.75
CA SER A 8 -7.44 -12.68 -6.76
C SER A 8 -6.24 -12.36 -5.86
N ASP A 9 -6.22 -12.80 -4.59
CA ASP A 9 -5.16 -12.38 -3.64
C ASP A 9 -3.74 -12.73 -4.13
N ASN A 10 -3.59 -13.83 -4.88
CA ASN A 10 -2.34 -14.18 -5.55
C ASN A 10 -1.90 -13.12 -6.59
N ASN A 11 -2.85 -12.45 -7.23
CA ASN A 11 -2.63 -11.45 -8.27
C ASN A 11 -2.48 -10.02 -7.73
N LEU A 12 -2.98 -9.70 -6.52
CA LEU A 12 -2.83 -8.34 -5.97
C LEU A 12 -1.35 -7.96 -5.80
N GLY A 13 -0.57 -8.83 -5.14
CA GLY A 13 0.86 -8.58 -4.94
C GLY A 13 1.61 -8.43 -6.26
N GLU A 14 1.34 -9.30 -7.23
CA GLU A 14 1.93 -9.22 -8.57
C GLU A 14 1.54 -7.92 -9.29
N LYS A 15 0.28 -7.48 -9.17
CA LYS A 15 -0.17 -6.22 -9.78
C LYS A 15 0.50 -5.00 -9.17
N LEU A 16 0.67 -4.98 -7.84
CA LEU A 16 1.43 -3.91 -7.17
C LEU A 16 2.88 -3.88 -7.65
N ILE A 17 3.51 -5.05 -7.78
CA ILE A 17 4.89 -5.19 -8.28
C ILE A 17 4.98 -4.71 -9.74
N GLU A 18 4.06 -5.13 -10.62
CA GLU A 18 3.98 -4.68 -12.01
C GLU A 18 3.96 -3.15 -12.09
N ILE A 19 3.08 -2.51 -11.31
CA ILE A 19 2.91 -1.05 -11.35
C ILE A 19 4.11 -0.32 -10.74
N LEU A 20 4.65 -0.80 -9.62
CA LEU A 20 5.84 -0.24 -8.97
C LEU A 20 7.06 -0.22 -9.90
N ASN A 21 7.15 -1.19 -10.81
CA ASN A 21 8.27 -1.34 -11.74
C ASN A 21 8.08 -0.60 -13.07
N ARG A 22 6.98 0.14 -13.27
CA ARG A 22 6.79 0.94 -14.50
C ARG A 22 7.83 2.06 -14.59
N THR A 23 8.33 2.30 -15.80
CA THR A 23 9.38 3.29 -16.10
C THR A 23 8.96 4.23 -17.24
N GLY A 24 9.76 5.26 -17.51
CA GLY A 24 9.49 6.24 -18.56
C GLY A 24 8.18 6.98 -18.35
N ASP A 25 7.42 7.21 -19.42
CA ASP A 25 6.15 7.92 -19.37
C ASP A 25 5.07 7.17 -18.57
N ASP A 26 5.24 5.86 -18.37
CA ASP A 26 4.29 5.03 -17.65
C ASP A 26 4.49 4.96 -16.14
N ARG A 27 5.60 5.52 -15.66
CA ARG A 27 5.92 5.60 -14.24
C ARG A 27 4.94 6.50 -13.48
N PHE A 28 4.74 6.14 -12.21
CA PHE A 28 4.02 6.95 -11.22
C PHE A 28 4.97 7.72 -10.30
N ASP A 29 4.46 8.80 -9.70
CA ASP A 29 5.20 9.72 -8.83
C ASP A 29 4.94 9.42 -7.35
N VAL A 30 3.70 9.07 -7.02
CA VAL A 30 3.27 8.80 -5.63
C VAL A 30 2.60 7.44 -5.52
N PHE A 31 2.98 6.70 -4.49
CA PHE A 31 2.36 5.44 -4.10
C PHE A 31 1.75 5.56 -2.70
N TYR A 32 0.45 5.37 -2.61
CA TYR A 32 -0.32 5.40 -1.37
C TYR A 32 -0.70 3.98 -0.94
N ILE A 33 -0.53 3.67 0.34
CA ILE A 33 -0.96 2.42 0.96
C ILE A 33 -1.87 2.74 2.14
N MET A 34 -3.14 2.33 2.06
CA MET A 34 -4.10 2.46 3.14
C MET A 34 -4.64 1.08 3.52
N VAL A 35 -4.19 0.56 4.67
CA VAL A 35 -4.51 -0.81 5.10
C VAL A 35 -4.90 -0.87 6.57
N ALA A 36 -5.92 -1.65 6.90
CA ALA A 36 -6.27 -1.89 8.30
C ALA A 36 -5.18 -2.65 9.07
N TYR A 37 -4.52 -3.61 8.41
CA TYR A 37 -3.53 -4.47 9.05
C TYR A 37 -2.27 -4.58 8.23
N VAL A 38 -1.12 -4.40 8.89
CA VAL A 38 0.20 -4.56 8.28
C VAL A 38 0.74 -5.94 8.61
N LYS A 39 0.82 -6.80 7.60
CA LYS A 39 1.47 -8.12 7.70
C LYS A 39 2.90 -8.02 7.20
N GLN A 40 3.86 -8.45 8.03
CA GLN A 40 5.29 -8.47 7.68
C GLN A 40 5.58 -9.17 6.34
N SER A 41 4.91 -10.28 6.04
CA SER A 41 5.07 -11.00 4.77
C SER A 41 4.74 -10.16 3.55
N GLY A 42 3.68 -9.36 3.61
CA GLY A 42 3.30 -8.43 2.53
C GLY A 42 4.33 -7.31 2.34
N VAL A 43 4.85 -6.76 3.45
CA VAL A 43 5.89 -5.73 3.42
C VAL A 43 7.19 -6.27 2.81
N ILE A 44 7.64 -7.46 3.23
CA ILE A 44 8.83 -8.12 2.67
C ILE A 44 8.67 -8.33 1.17
N ARG A 45 7.51 -8.83 0.71
CA ARG A 45 7.25 -9.09 -0.71
C ARG A 45 7.40 -7.85 -1.59
N LEU A 46 7.02 -6.68 -1.08
CA LEU A 46 7.07 -5.42 -1.83
C LEU A 46 8.36 -4.61 -1.61
N LYS A 47 9.16 -4.95 -0.59
CA LYS A 47 10.28 -4.14 -0.08
C LYS A 47 11.22 -3.64 -1.17
N THR A 48 11.80 -4.55 -1.97
CA THR A 48 12.79 -4.19 -2.99
C THR A 48 12.18 -3.28 -4.07
N HIS A 49 10.94 -3.55 -4.48
CA HIS A 49 10.25 -2.75 -5.50
C HIS A 49 9.93 -1.34 -5.01
N ILE A 50 9.51 -1.22 -3.74
CA ILE A 50 9.29 0.08 -3.10
C ILE A 50 10.61 0.86 -2.98
N GLN A 51 11.71 0.19 -2.60
CA GLN A 51 13.02 0.82 -2.51
C GLN A 51 13.49 1.34 -3.87
N THR A 52 13.36 0.55 -4.94
CA THR A 52 13.68 0.99 -6.30
C THR A 52 12.81 2.16 -6.74
N PHE A 53 11.49 2.10 -6.48
CA PHE A 53 10.56 3.20 -6.77
C PHE A 53 11.01 4.51 -6.11
N LYS A 54 11.40 4.46 -4.82
CA LYS A 54 11.93 5.61 -4.08
C LYS A 54 13.28 6.09 -4.57
N GLN A 55 14.21 5.18 -4.87
CA GLN A 55 15.53 5.53 -5.41
C GLN A 55 15.42 6.31 -6.72
N ASN A 56 14.38 6.02 -7.50
CA ASN A 56 14.12 6.73 -8.74
C ASN A 56 13.38 8.08 -8.50
N GLY A 57 13.07 8.46 -7.27
CA GLY A 57 12.40 9.71 -6.90
C GLY A 57 10.91 9.58 -6.54
N GLY A 58 10.37 8.37 -6.46
CA GLY A 58 8.98 8.14 -6.09
C GLY A 58 8.73 8.39 -4.60
N ILE A 59 7.52 8.84 -4.27
CA ILE A 59 7.08 9.15 -2.91
C ILE A 59 6.12 8.07 -2.42
N VAL A 60 6.35 7.56 -1.21
CA VAL A 60 5.50 6.54 -0.59
C VAL A 60 4.80 7.11 0.63
N LYS A 61 3.46 7.09 0.63
CA LYS A 61 2.64 7.60 1.74
C LYS A 61 1.77 6.48 2.29
N THR A 62 1.73 6.35 3.61
CA THR A 62 1.03 5.22 4.23
C THR A 62 0.10 5.63 5.34
N ILE A 63 -1.03 4.94 5.43
CA ILE A 63 -2.00 5.03 6.53
C ILE A 63 -2.29 3.59 6.95
N PHE A 64 -2.04 3.26 8.22
CA PHE A 64 -2.31 1.90 8.69
C PHE A 64 -2.94 1.82 10.07
N GLY A 65 -3.78 0.81 10.24
CA GLY A 65 -4.43 0.49 11.51
C GLY A 65 -3.52 -0.30 12.46
N ILE A 66 -3.67 -0.02 13.76
CA ILE A 66 -3.02 -0.78 14.84
C ILE A 66 -4.01 -1.56 15.71
N ASP A 67 -5.29 -1.46 15.40
CA ASP A 67 -6.37 -2.05 16.19
C ASP A 67 -6.43 -3.58 16.04
N GLN A 68 -7.07 -4.23 17.01
CA GLN A 68 -7.33 -5.67 17.02
C GLN A 68 -6.07 -6.57 16.97
N LYS A 69 -4.87 -6.02 17.21
CA LYS A 69 -3.58 -6.76 17.28
C LYS A 69 -3.25 -7.60 16.04
N ASN A 70 -3.84 -7.26 14.89
CA ASN A 70 -3.66 -8.01 13.65
C ASN A 70 -2.46 -7.53 12.81
N SER A 71 -1.95 -6.33 13.09
CA SER A 71 -0.69 -5.81 12.56
C SER A 71 0.50 -6.34 13.35
N SER A 72 1.56 -6.78 12.67
CA SER A 72 2.81 -7.17 13.37
C SER A 72 3.68 -5.95 13.61
N PHE A 73 4.40 -5.92 14.74
CA PHE A 73 5.32 -4.84 15.07
C PHE A 73 6.41 -4.68 14.00
N GLU A 74 6.99 -5.79 13.53
CA GLU A 74 7.99 -5.73 12.44
C GLU A 74 7.37 -5.20 11.15
N GLY A 75 6.11 -5.57 10.86
CA GLY A 75 5.41 -5.12 9.66
C GLY A 75 5.23 -3.61 9.66
N ILE A 76 4.72 -3.06 10.77
CA ILE A 76 4.56 -1.62 10.98
C ILE A 76 5.90 -0.91 10.85
N LYS A 77 6.92 -1.38 11.58
CA LYS A 77 8.25 -0.76 11.58
C LYS A 77 8.83 -0.71 10.17
N ASN A 78 8.84 -1.85 9.46
CA ASN A 78 9.42 -1.92 8.12
C ASN A 78 8.62 -1.08 7.10
N LEU A 79 7.29 -1.03 7.21
CA LEU A 79 6.47 -0.20 6.32
C LEU A 79 6.72 1.28 6.57
N ALA A 80 6.83 1.70 7.83
CA ALA A 80 7.14 3.08 8.19
C ALA A 80 8.53 3.50 7.67
N GLU A 81 9.55 2.66 7.84
CA GLU A 81 10.90 2.89 7.28
C GLU A 81 10.91 2.98 5.75
N LEU A 82 10.03 2.23 5.09
CA LEU A 82 9.86 2.29 3.63
C LEU A 82 9.06 3.51 3.17
N SER A 83 8.34 4.19 4.06
CA SER A 83 7.51 5.34 3.70
C SER A 83 8.31 6.64 3.69
N ASN A 84 7.85 7.62 2.94
CA ASN A 84 8.26 9.02 3.11
C ASN A 84 7.41 9.66 4.22
N GLU A 85 6.17 9.20 4.38
CA GLU A 85 5.20 9.72 5.32
C GLU A 85 4.28 8.58 5.79
N SER A 86 4.00 8.51 7.09
CA SER A 86 3.17 7.46 7.69
C SER A 86 2.24 8.04 8.73
N TYR A 87 0.98 7.60 8.68
CA TYR A 87 -0.04 7.91 9.68
C TYR A 87 -0.60 6.63 10.29
N ILE A 88 -0.91 6.71 11.58
CA ILE A 88 -1.57 5.64 12.32
C ILE A 88 -3.04 5.98 12.43
N PHE A 89 -3.89 5.05 11.98
CA PHE A 89 -5.32 5.09 12.26
C PHE A 89 -5.59 4.24 13.50
N HIS A 90 -6.25 4.84 14.50
CA HIS A 90 -6.68 4.18 15.72
C HIS A 90 -8.15 4.55 15.95
N ASN A 91 -9.03 3.55 16.04
CA ASN A 91 -10.41 3.75 16.45
C ASN A 91 -10.72 2.91 17.69
N GLU A 92 -11.12 3.57 18.78
CA GLU A 92 -11.48 2.93 20.05
C GLU A 92 -12.79 2.13 19.94
N ASP A 93 -13.62 2.40 18.93
CA ASP A 93 -14.85 1.66 18.67
C ASP A 93 -14.57 0.36 17.90
N ILE A 94 -14.56 -0.76 18.63
CA ILE A 94 -14.41 -2.12 18.10
C ILE A 94 -15.51 -2.48 17.09
N SER A 95 -16.67 -1.81 17.13
CA SER A 95 -17.79 -2.06 16.21
C SER A 95 -17.61 -1.40 14.83
N SER A 96 -16.68 -0.45 14.71
CA SER A 96 -16.34 0.18 13.44
C SER A 96 -15.32 -0.67 12.68
N THR A 97 -15.79 -1.41 11.67
CA THR A 97 -14.93 -2.20 10.77
C THR A 97 -14.11 -1.31 9.84
N PHE A 98 -13.04 -0.68 10.34
CA PHE A 98 -12.01 -0.06 9.51
C PHE A 98 -11.20 -1.17 8.86
N HIS A 99 -11.63 -1.63 7.69
CA HIS A 99 -10.98 -2.69 6.92
C HIS A 99 -10.57 -2.28 5.49
N PRO A 100 -10.05 -1.05 5.25
CA PRO A 100 -9.58 -0.72 3.92
C PRO A 100 -8.39 -1.60 3.55
N LYS A 101 -8.34 -1.97 2.27
CA LYS A 101 -7.12 -2.37 1.57
C LYS A 101 -7.10 -1.61 0.27
N LEU A 102 -6.61 -0.38 0.34
CA LEU A 102 -6.54 0.51 -0.80
C LEU A 102 -5.09 0.81 -1.12
N PHE A 103 -4.76 0.67 -2.38
CA PHE A 103 -3.47 1.02 -2.94
C PHE A 103 -3.72 1.98 -4.08
N MET A 104 -3.02 3.11 -4.11
CA MET A 104 -3.19 4.10 -5.18
C MET A 104 -1.84 4.51 -5.72
N PHE A 105 -1.73 4.56 -7.04
CA PHE A 105 -0.58 5.11 -7.74
C PHE A 105 -1.02 6.34 -8.51
N GLU A 106 -0.28 7.42 -8.38
CA GLU A 106 -0.59 8.71 -8.96
C GLU A 106 0.62 9.23 -9.73
N LYS A 107 0.38 9.68 -10.97
CA LYS A 107 1.31 10.48 -11.76
C LYS A 107 0.67 11.86 -11.83
N GLU A 108 1.36 12.85 -11.28
CA GLU A 108 0.82 14.19 -11.01
C GLU A 108 0.20 14.78 -12.29
N ASP A 109 -1.01 15.33 -12.14
CA ASP A 109 -1.84 15.92 -13.21
C ASP A 109 -2.11 15.04 -14.45
N THR A 110 -1.74 13.76 -14.42
CA THR A 110 -1.74 12.90 -15.60
C THR A 110 -2.66 11.70 -15.44
N LYS A 111 -2.39 10.82 -14.46
CA LYS A 111 -3.13 9.56 -14.31
C LYS A 111 -3.05 9.00 -12.91
N ALA A 112 -4.07 8.24 -12.53
CA ALA A 112 -4.09 7.49 -11.30
C ALA A 112 -4.66 6.09 -11.51
N VAL A 113 -4.12 5.12 -10.76
CA VAL A 113 -4.61 3.74 -10.66
C VAL A 113 -4.94 3.49 -9.20
N ILE A 114 -6.18 3.07 -8.93
CA ILE A 114 -6.66 2.72 -7.59
C ILE A 114 -6.95 1.22 -7.58
N ILE A 115 -6.40 0.50 -6.61
CA ILE A 115 -6.62 -0.93 -6.41
C ILE A 115 -7.25 -1.14 -5.05
N ILE A 116 -8.39 -1.83 -5.05
CA ILE A 116 -9.14 -2.16 -3.83
C ILE A 116 -9.05 -3.67 -3.61
N GLY A 117 -8.39 -4.06 -2.51
CA GLY A 117 -8.27 -5.43 -2.03
C GLY A 117 -9.44 -5.83 -1.13
N ARG A 118 -9.64 -7.14 -0.93
CA ARG A 118 -10.69 -7.66 -0.04
C ARG A 118 -10.34 -7.46 1.44
N ALA A 119 -11.33 -7.46 2.34
CA ALA A 119 -11.09 -7.70 3.77
C ALA A 119 -10.41 -9.07 3.92
N ASN A 120 -9.47 -9.21 4.87
CA ASN A 120 -8.73 -10.47 5.03
C ASN A 120 -9.77 -11.55 5.37
N SER A 121 -9.78 -12.66 4.64
CA SER A 121 -10.32 -13.91 5.16
C SER A 121 -9.37 -14.50 6.19
#